data_AF-A0A366E052-F1
#
_entry.id   AF-A0A366E052-F1
#
_cell.length_a   1.000
_cell.length_b   1.000
_cell.length_c   1.000
_cell.angle_alpha   90.00
_cell.angle_beta   90.00
_cell.angle_gamma   90.00
#
_symmetry.space_group_name_H-M   'P 1'
#
loop_
_entity.id
_entity.type
_entity.pdbx_description
1 polymer ?
#
loop_
_entity_poly.entity_id
_entity_poly.type
_entity_poly.pdbx_seq_one_letter_code
_entity_poly.pdbx_strand_id
1 'polypeptide(L)'
;MSRKVGYQSGIREWDLHTNWYLIGGRTPSKLLKSFKNANINIDNNQRHLSNFGLHDVDTLPSNPDYNRFKQALDTLFYDSLTSTKANRDQFRDYYNVLPDGDEPIGLVDIGWAGNIQKSLIHAIGDVSARERVHGLYLGTLSSSNRMKEKGLQLKGWICNGGAPHHWEQLLTSGAIEILEFLLTADHGSTLSLQKNEDGTIHPIMEELSEAEAPYREKALRVQAGANKFFDDYAFLLTLYDPATLITSAWINPFERLVSNPTDLELEELAGLTHSNLPGANDDRQPLASRQPFHTRYRKRHLKRARDKSYWKAAFDKLNKGF
;
A
#
# COMPACT_ATOMS: atom_id res chain seq x y z
N MET A 1 6.22 9.38 -2.44
CA MET A 1 7.18 8.27 -2.64
C MET A 1 6.38 6.98 -2.90
N SER A 2 6.63 6.28 -4.00
CA SER A 2 5.96 4.99 -4.25
C SER A 2 6.60 3.85 -3.45
N ARG A 3 5.91 2.70 -3.34
CA ARG A 3 6.50 1.48 -2.77
C ARG A 3 7.78 1.07 -3.52
N LYS A 4 7.81 1.15 -4.86
CA LYS A 4 8.99 0.78 -5.69
C LYS A 4 10.22 1.60 -5.36
N VAL A 5 10.09 2.91 -5.18
CA VAL A 5 11.20 3.77 -4.74
C VAL A 5 11.57 3.49 -3.28
N GLY A 6 10.58 3.17 -2.44
CA GLY A 6 10.78 2.63 -1.09
C GLY A 6 11.70 1.40 -1.06
N TYR A 7 11.64 0.56 -2.09
CA TYR A 7 12.47 -0.66 -2.20
C TYR A 7 13.94 -0.33 -2.43
N GLN A 8 14.22 0.71 -3.23
CA GLN A 8 15.58 1.08 -3.61
C GLN A 8 16.40 1.62 -2.44
N SER A 9 15.77 2.30 -1.49
CA SER A 9 16.47 3.05 -0.43
C SER A 9 16.09 2.64 1.00
N GLY A 10 14.90 2.07 1.21
CA GLY A 10 14.31 1.90 2.55
C GLY A 10 14.78 0.68 3.36
N ILE A 11 15.52 -0.26 2.77
CA ILE A 11 16.03 -1.45 3.47
C ILE A 11 17.34 -1.10 4.21
N ARG A 12 17.27 -0.82 5.52
CA ARG A 12 18.43 -0.61 6.42
C ARG A 12 18.72 -1.79 7.34
N GLU A 13 17.71 -2.62 7.58
CA GLU A 13 17.76 -3.80 8.44
C GLU A 13 17.17 -4.97 7.67
N TRP A 14 17.70 -6.18 7.92
CA TRP A 14 17.16 -7.39 7.32
C TRP A 14 16.26 -8.12 8.30
N ASP A 15 14.96 -8.00 8.05
CA ASP A 15 13.91 -8.76 8.74
C ASP A 15 12.85 -9.06 7.68
N LEU A 16 12.87 -10.28 7.13
CA LEU A 16 11.96 -10.67 6.06
C LEU A 16 10.50 -10.48 6.44
N HIS A 17 10.09 -10.64 7.69
CA HIS A 17 8.71 -10.40 8.07
C HIS A 17 8.32 -8.94 7.89
N THR A 18 9.19 -8.01 8.29
CA THR A 18 8.93 -6.58 8.10
C THR A 18 9.20 -6.09 6.70
N ASN A 19 10.11 -6.70 5.96
CA ASN A 19 10.44 -6.27 4.60
C ASN A 19 9.65 -7.05 3.55
N TRP A 20 8.84 -8.03 3.93
CA TRP A 20 8.10 -8.84 2.97
C TRP A 20 7.16 -8.02 2.11
N TYR A 21 6.54 -6.97 2.65
CA TYR A 21 5.70 -6.08 1.86
C TYR A 21 6.51 -5.32 0.78
N LEU A 22 7.83 -5.20 0.98
CA LEU A 22 8.75 -4.62 0.01
C LEU A 22 9.15 -5.66 -1.04
N ILE A 23 9.36 -6.90 -0.62
CA ILE A 23 9.97 -7.95 -1.45
C ILE A 23 8.92 -8.79 -2.19
N GLY A 24 7.82 -9.15 -1.54
CA GLY A 24 6.76 -10.02 -2.04
C GLY A 24 5.36 -9.40 -2.00
N GLY A 25 4.43 -10.00 -2.74
CA GLY A 25 3.01 -9.63 -2.79
C GLY A 25 2.09 -10.62 -2.05
N ARG A 26 0.78 -10.34 -2.05
CA ARG A 26 -0.25 -11.30 -1.61
C ARG A 26 -0.47 -12.43 -2.61
N THR A 27 -0.17 -12.19 -3.88
CA THR A 27 -0.26 -13.16 -4.97
C THR A 27 1.14 -13.68 -5.35
N PRO A 28 1.26 -14.96 -5.76
CA PRO A 28 2.49 -15.47 -6.32
C PRO A 28 2.90 -14.67 -7.55
N SER A 29 4.16 -14.27 -7.60
CA SER A 29 4.79 -13.65 -8.78
C SER A 29 6.09 -14.38 -9.11
N LYS A 30 6.63 -14.13 -10.30
CA LYS A 30 7.96 -14.61 -10.70
C LYS A 30 9.00 -14.23 -9.64
N LEU A 31 9.89 -15.16 -9.28
CA LEU A 31 10.91 -14.95 -8.24
C LEU A 31 11.88 -13.82 -8.61
N LEU A 32 12.16 -13.65 -9.90
CA LEU A 32 12.98 -12.59 -10.45
C LEU A 32 12.48 -11.20 -10.02
N LYS A 33 11.16 -11.00 -10.00
CA LYS A 33 10.56 -9.73 -9.55
C LYS A 33 10.87 -9.46 -8.08
N SER A 34 10.77 -10.48 -7.23
CA SER A 34 11.06 -10.36 -5.80
C SER A 34 12.55 -10.11 -5.52
N PHE A 35 13.46 -10.76 -6.24
CA PHE A 35 14.90 -10.48 -6.14
C PHE A 35 15.23 -9.04 -6.57
N LYS A 36 14.63 -8.56 -7.68
CA LYS A 36 14.77 -7.17 -8.11
C LYS A 36 14.27 -6.18 -7.05
N ASN A 37 13.12 -6.45 -6.42
CA ASN A 37 12.60 -5.63 -5.33
C ASN A 37 13.50 -5.64 -4.08
N ALA A 38 14.26 -6.72 -3.85
CA ALA A 38 15.25 -6.79 -2.80
C ALA A 38 16.60 -6.17 -3.17
N ASN A 39 16.72 -5.52 -4.34
CA ASN A 39 17.99 -5.02 -4.90
C ASN A 39 19.08 -6.11 -5.04
N ILE A 40 18.67 -7.34 -5.35
CA ILE A 40 19.60 -8.46 -5.55
C ILE A 40 19.81 -8.67 -7.05
N ASN A 41 21.07 -8.60 -7.48
CA ASN A 41 21.47 -8.98 -8.83
C ASN A 41 21.55 -10.52 -8.91
N ILE A 42 20.64 -11.11 -9.69
CA ILE A 42 20.56 -12.56 -9.87
C ILE A 42 21.76 -13.13 -10.65
N ASP A 43 22.35 -12.37 -11.57
CA ASP A 43 23.45 -12.83 -12.41
C ASP A 43 24.71 -13.08 -11.58
N ASN A 44 24.94 -12.24 -10.58
CA ASN A 44 26.02 -12.40 -9.60
C ASN A 44 25.78 -13.58 -8.64
N ASN A 45 24.54 -14.09 -8.55
CA ASN A 45 24.10 -15.03 -7.53
C ASN A 45 23.63 -16.38 -8.08
N GLN A 46 23.72 -16.63 -9.39
CA GLN A 46 23.19 -17.84 -10.04
C GLN A 46 23.69 -19.15 -9.40
N ARG A 47 25.00 -19.21 -9.08
CA ARG A 47 25.61 -20.38 -8.42
C ARG A 47 25.03 -20.60 -7.03
N HIS A 48 24.83 -19.52 -6.27
CA HIS A 48 24.28 -19.58 -4.93
C HIS A 48 22.81 -20.01 -4.96
N LEU A 49 22.00 -19.45 -5.85
CA LEU A 49 20.61 -19.84 -6.06
C LEU A 49 20.47 -21.32 -6.47
N SER A 50 21.41 -21.81 -7.29
CA SER A 50 21.47 -23.22 -7.67
C SER A 50 21.70 -24.15 -6.47
N ASN A 51 22.40 -23.73 -5.41
CA ASN A 51 22.55 -24.52 -4.18
C ASN A 51 21.23 -24.70 -3.43
N PHE A 52 20.27 -23.81 -3.63
CA PHE A 52 18.90 -23.94 -3.12
C PHE A 52 17.97 -24.64 -4.14
N GLY A 53 18.51 -25.11 -5.27
CA GLY A 53 17.75 -25.73 -6.36
C GLY A 53 16.83 -24.77 -7.10
N LEU A 54 17.17 -23.47 -7.11
CA LEU A 54 16.48 -22.43 -7.86
C LEU A 54 17.25 -22.16 -9.16
N HIS A 55 16.88 -22.88 -10.22
CA HIS A 55 17.54 -22.76 -11.53
C HIS A 55 16.80 -21.82 -12.50
N ASP A 56 15.50 -21.65 -12.32
CA ASP A 56 14.68 -20.73 -13.08
C ASP A 56 13.90 -19.83 -12.11
N VAL A 57 14.14 -18.53 -12.23
CA VAL A 57 13.50 -17.49 -11.42
C VAL A 57 12.51 -16.64 -12.21
N ASP A 58 12.44 -16.81 -13.53
CA ASP A 58 11.55 -16.02 -14.39
C ASP A 58 10.22 -16.73 -14.65
N THR A 59 9.97 -17.88 -14.03
CA THR A 59 8.69 -18.57 -14.04
C THR A 59 7.94 -18.44 -12.71
N LEU A 60 6.65 -18.75 -12.73
CA LEU A 60 5.84 -18.78 -11.52
C LEU A 60 6.31 -19.95 -10.63
N PRO A 61 6.69 -19.68 -9.37
CA PRO A 61 7.26 -20.71 -8.50
C PRO A 61 6.20 -21.73 -8.07
N SER A 62 6.61 -22.99 -7.91
CA SER A 62 5.84 -23.96 -7.13
C SER A 62 5.91 -23.61 -5.63
N ASN A 63 5.01 -24.16 -4.80
CA ASN A 63 5.07 -23.97 -3.34
C ASN A 63 6.44 -24.35 -2.73
N PRO A 64 7.06 -25.50 -3.10
CA PRO A 64 8.43 -25.82 -2.68
C PRO A 64 9.47 -24.79 -3.12
N ASP A 65 9.39 -24.27 -4.34
CA ASP A 65 10.31 -23.23 -4.83
C ASP A 65 10.20 -21.97 -4.00
N TYR A 66 8.99 -21.63 -3.53
CA TYR A 66 8.78 -20.45 -2.70
C TYR A 66 9.46 -20.54 -1.32
N ASN A 67 9.46 -21.72 -0.72
CA ASN A 67 10.17 -21.93 0.55
C ASN A 67 11.68 -21.86 0.36
N ARG A 68 12.20 -22.50 -0.71
CA ARG A 68 13.62 -22.44 -1.07
C ARG A 68 14.05 -21.02 -1.42
N PHE A 69 13.19 -20.27 -2.10
CA PHE A 69 13.36 -18.84 -2.36
C PHE A 69 13.52 -18.03 -1.08
N LYS A 70 12.63 -18.18 -0.09
CA LYS A 70 12.73 -17.44 1.17
C LYS A 70 14.05 -17.74 1.89
N GLN A 71 14.48 -19.00 1.91
CA GLN A 71 15.76 -19.41 2.50
C GLN A 71 16.95 -18.80 1.75
N ALA A 72 16.96 -18.86 0.41
CA ALA A 72 18.01 -18.26 -0.40
C ALA A 72 18.07 -16.74 -0.19
N LEU A 73 16.92 -16.08 -0.18
CA LEU A 73 16.78 -14.65 0.05
C LEU A 73 17.37 -14.23 1.40
N ASP A 74 17.11 -14.99 2.48
CA ASP A 74 17.69 -14.75 3.80
C ASP A 74 19.21 -14.81 3.82
N THR A 75 19.83 -15.64 2.97
CA THR A 75 21.29 -15.70 2.86
C THR A 75 21.91 -14.61 2.00
N LEU A 76 21.09 -13.88 1.23
CA LEU A 76 21.51 -12.79 0.34
C LEU A 76 21.28 -11.40 0.96
N PHE A 77 21.02 -11.34 2.27
CA PHE A 77 20.76 -10.09 2.98
C PHE A 77 21.89 -9.07 2.80
N TYR A 78 23.15 -9.52 2.77
CA TYR A 78 24.31 -8.63 2.64
C TYR A 78 24.34 -7.90 1.30
N ASP A 79 24.04 -8.61 0.21
CA ASP A 79 23.94 -8.02 -1.13
C ASP A 79 22.84 -6.97 -1.19
N SER A 80 21.67 -7.31 -0.63
CA SER A 80 20.54 -6.39 -0.54
C SER A 80 20.89 -5.13 0.24
N LEU A 81 21.46 -5.26 1.44
CA LEU A 81 21.81 -4.13 2.30
C LEU A 81 22.90 -3.25 1.67
N THR A 82 23.88 -3.86 1.02
CA THR A 82 24.97 -3.15 0.33
C THR A 82 24.44 -2.36 -0.86
N SER A 83 23.63 -2.99 -1.72
CA SER A 83 23.01 -2.30 -2.86
C SER A 83 22.08 -1.17 -2.41
N THR A 84 21.26 -1.42 -1.40
CA THR A 84 20.34 -0.41 -0.86
C THR A 84 21.10 0.76 -0.21
N LYS A 85 22.25 0.50 0.43
CA LYS A 85 23.14 1.56 0.93
C LYS A 85 23.67 2.43 -0.21
N ALA A 86 24.19 1.81 -1.28
CA ALA A 86 24.67 2.55 -2.44
C ALA A 86 23.57 3.43 -3.06
N ASN A 87 22.34 2.91 -3.18
CA ASN A 87 21.20 3.69 -3.66
C ASN A 87 20.85 4.86 -2.73
N ARG A 88 20.88 4.67 -1.40
CA ARG A 88 20.67 5.78 -0.45
C ARG A 88 21.72 6.86 -0.61
N ASP A 89 22.99 6.46 -0.72
CA ASP A 89 24.10 7.39 -0.86
C ASP A 89 24.00 8.16 -2.20
N GLN A 90 23.59 7.47 -3.28
CA GLN A 90 23.37 8.07 -4.60
C GLN A 90 22.20 9.06 -4.63
N PHE A 91 21.09 8.75 -3.96
CA PHE A 91 19.85 9.52 -4.02
C PHE A 91 19.58 10.36 -2.76
N ARG A 92 20.57 10.53 -1.89
CA ARG A 92 20.41 11.23 -0.60
C ARG A 92 19.75 12.60 -0.74
N ASP A 93 20.17 13.37 -1.75
CA ASP A 93 19.69 14.74 -1.93
C ASP A 93 18.20 14.80 -2.30
N TYR A 94 17.65 13.73 -2.91
CA TYR A 94 16.20 13.61 -3.14
C TYR A 94 15.40 13.42 -1.85
N TYR A 95 16.02 12.85 -0.81
CA TYR A 95 15.38 12.59 0.48
C TYR A 95 15.63 13.69 1.51
N ASN A 96 16.47 14.69 1.18
CA ASN A 96 16.69 15.87 2.00
C ASN A 96 15.51 16.85 1.86
N VAL A 97 14.30 16.33 2.10
CA VAL A 97 13.03 17.08 2.07
C VAL A 97 12.56 17.46 3.47
N LEU A 98 13.20 16.93 4.51
CA LEU A 98 12.88 17.32 5.88
C LEU A 98 13.38 18.75 6.13
N PRO A 99 12.57 19.61 6.76
CA PRO A 99 13.05 20.89 7.28
C PRO A 99 14.18 20.71 8.28
N ASP A 100 15.14 21.63 8.25
CA ASP A 100 16.20 21.74 9.26
C ASP A 100 15.61 22.00 10.67
N GLY A 101 16.39 21.69 11.71
CA GLY A 101 16.02 21.93 13.12
C GLY A 101 15.53 20.68 13.84
N ASP A 102 14.90 20.85 15.01
CA ASP A 102 14.42 19.75 15.87
C ASP A 102 12.88 19.69 15.95
N GLU A 103 12.19 20.50 15.15
CA GLU A 103 10.72 20.59 15.21
C GLU A 103 10.05 19.26 14.79
N PRO A 104 8.90 18.92 15.40
CA PRO A 104 8.08 17.78 14.98
C PRO A 104 7.57 17.93 13.55
N ILE A 105 7.66 16.86 12.77
CA ILE A 105 7.23 16.80 11.37
C ILE A 105 6.01 15.89 11.26
N GLY A 106 4.89 16.42 10.76
CA GLY A 106 3.71 15.64 10.43
C GLY A 106 3.85 14.95 9.07
N LEU A 107 3.82 13.62 9.04
CA LEU A 107 3.69 12.85 7.81
C LEU A 107 2.24 12.36 7.67
N VAL A 108 1.48 12.92 6.73
CA VAL A 108 0.10 12.50 6.47
C VAL A 108 0.10 11.39 5.42
N ASP A 109 -0.50 10.25 5.73
CA ASP A 109 -0.58 9.10 4.83
C ASP A 109 -1.91 8.35 5.05
N ILE A 110 -2.51 7.82 3.98
CA ILE A 110 -3.69 6.95 4.09
C ILE A 110 -3.29 5.50 4.40
N GLY A 111 -2.00 5.16 4.25
CA GLY A 111 -1.46 3.85 4.53
C GLY A 111 -1.78 3.34 5.94
N TRP A 112 -1.72 2.02 6.13
CA TRP A 112 -2.37 1.41 7.29
C TRP A 112 -1.41 0.86 8.35
N ALA A 113 -0.14 0.67 7.97
CA ALA A 113 0.85 -0.08 8.73
C ALA A 113 2.15 0.69 9.03
N GLY A 114 2.31 1.93 8.55
CA GLY A 114 3.54 2.72 8.75
C GLY A 114 4.72 2.36 7.85
N ASN A 115 4.48 1.53 6.83
CA ASN A 115 5.52 1.03 5.92
C ASN A 115 6.22 2.14 5.11
N ILE A 116 5.44 3.07 4.53
CA ILE A 116 6.00 4.19 3.76
C ILE A 116 6.82 5.10 4.68
N GLN A 117 6.31 5.40 5.89
CA GLN A 117 7.05 6.17 6.89
C GLN A 117 8.38 5.49 7.25
N LYS A 118 8.40 4.17 7.49
CA LYS A 118 9.63 3.42 7.74
C LYS A 118 10.61 3.59 6.59
N SER A 119 10.18 3.35 5.35
CA SER A 119 11.03 3.49 4.17
C SER A 119 11.58 4.90 4.02
N LEU A 120 10.76 5.92 4.26
CA LEU A 120 11.16 7.32 4.19
C LEU A 120 12.20 7.67 5.25
N ILE A 121 11.94 7.34 6.53
CA ILE A 121 12.89 7.55 7.64
C ILE A 121 14.21 6.82 7.37
N HIS A 122 14.17 5.61 6.78
CA HIS A 122 15.36 4.88 6.39
C HIS A 122 16.08 5.47 5.17
N ALA A 123 15.38 6.17 4.28
CA ALA A 123 16.00 6.85 3.17
C ALA A 123 16.68 8.16 3.63
N ILE A 124 16.08 8.84 4.61
CA ILE A 124 16.60 10.07 5.21
C ILE A 124 17.88 9.79 6.01
N GLY A 125 18.93 10.57 5.76
CA GLY A 125 20.23 10.42 6.42
C GLY A 125 20.26 10.91 7.89
N ASP A 126 19.26 11.69 8.29
CA ASP A 126 19.13 12.25 9.64
C ASP A 126 18.75 11.16 10.67
N VAL A 127 19.56 11.05 11.72
CA VAL A 127 19.39 10.07 12.80
C VAL A 127 18.20 10.43 13.69
N SER A 128 17.86 11.71 13.81
CA SER A 128 16.74 12.23 14.59
C SER A 128 15.37 12.12 13.89
N ALA A 129 15.38 11.74 12.60
CA ALA A 129 14.17 11.67 11.80
C ALA A 129 13.13 10.70 12.40
N ARG A 130 13.57 9.66 13.13
CA ARG A 130 12.65 8.69 13.75
C ARG A 130 11.84 9.32 14.88
N GLU A 131 12.46 10.19 15.68
CA GLU A 131 11.85 10.87 16.81
C GLU A 131 11.01 12.06 16.37
N ARG A 132 11.44 12.76 15.31
CA ARG A 132 10.78 13.97 14.80
C ARG A 132 9.57 13.68 13.90
N VAL A 133 9.59 12.59 13.13
CA VAL A 133 8.51 12.30 12.16
C VAL A 133 7.34 11.58 12.84
N HIS A 134 6.21 12.27 12.94
CA HIS A 134 4.94 11.75 13.43
C HIS A 134 4.00 11.44 12.27
N GLY A 135 3.71 10.16 12.06
CA GLY A 135 2.73 9.70 11.10
C GLY A 135 1.31 9.97 11.56
N LEU A 136 0.52 10.63 10.69
CA LEU A 136 -0.88 10.98 10.87
C LEU A 136 -1.69 10.21 9.83
N TYR A 137 -2.54 9.31 10.30
CA TYR A 137 -3.27 8.34 9.48
C TYR A 137 -4.77 8.44 9.71
N LEU A 138 -5.56 8.03 8.72
CA LEU A 138 -7.00 7.84 8.93
C LEU A 138 -7.25 6.77 10.02
N GLY A 139 -6.52 5.66 9.95
CA GLY A 139 -6.51 4.59 10.94
C GLY A 139 -5.26 3.73 10.80
N THR A 140 -4.85 3.05 11.86
CA THR A 140 -3.72 2.12 11.82
C THR A 140 -4.16 0.72 12.24
N LEU A 141 -3.76 -0.29 11.47
CA LEU A 141 -4.11 -1.70 11.71
C LEU A 141 -3.24 -2.30 12.81
N SER A 142 -3.63 -3.48 13.30
CA SER A 142 -2.84 -4.26 14.26
C SER A 142 -1.40 -4.54 13.79
N SER A 143 -1.20 -4.67 12.48
CA SER A 143 0.13 -4.82 11.86
C SER A 143 1.07 -3.63 12.08
N SER A 144 0.53 -2.44 12.38
CA SER A 144 1.33 -1.25 12.69
C SER A 144 2.03 -1.31 14.05
N ASN A 145 1.58 -2.16 14.97
CA ASN A 145 2.14 -2.24 16.32
C ASN A 145 3.63 -2.60 16.31
N ARG A 146 4.05 -3.45 15.37
CA ARG A 146 5.47 -3.77 15.17
C ARG A 146 6.32 -2.56 14.78
N MET A 147 5.76 -1.62 14.02
CA MET A 147 6.47 -0.39 13.65
C MET A 147 6.59 0.54 14.86
N LYS A 148 5.56 0.59 15.72
CA LYS A 148 5.59 1.32 16.99
C LYS A 148 6.63 0.74 17.96
N GLU A 149 6.72 -0.58 18.05
CA GLU A 149 7.76 -1.29 18.82
C GLU A 149 9.19 -0.94 18.33
N LYS A 150 9.33 -0.67 17.02
CA LYS A 150 10.58 -0.17 16.42
C LYS A 150 10.79 1.35 16.56
N GLY A 151 9.96 2.02 17.37
CA GLY A 151 10.08 3.44 17.72
C GLY A 151 9.39 4.41 16.76
N LEU A 152 8.66 3.94 15.74
CA LEU A 152 7.93 4.85 14.85
C LEU A 152 6.70 5.45 15.56
N GLN A 153 6.53 6.76 15.40
CA GLN A 153 5.38 7.49 15.91
C GLN A 153 4.25 7.41 14.88
N LEU A 154 3.21 6.61 15.16
CA LEU A 154 2.04 6.44 14.29
C LEU A 154 0.76 6.75 15.05
N LYS A 155 -0.02 7.71 14.56
CA LYS A 155 -1.33 8.11 15.12
C LYS A 155 -2.41 7.97 14.06
N GLY A 156 -3.39 7.11 14.33
CA GLY A 156 -4.62 7.01 13.54
C GLY A 156 -5.74 7.83 14.14
N TRP A 157 -6.62 8.38 13.31
CA TRP A 157 -7.78 9.16 13.73
C TRP A 157 -8.93 8.28 14.22
N ILE A 158 -9.36 7.28 13.44
CA ILE A 158 -10.49 6.40 13.83
C ILE A 158 -10.04 5.21 14.68
N CYS A 159 -8.84 4.69 14.44
CA CYS A 159 -8.29 3.55 15.18
C CYS A 159 -6.77 3.58 15.28
N ASN A 160 -6.24 3.04 16.38
CA ASN A 160 -4.83 2.95 16.66
C ASN A 160 -4.42 1.50 16.92
N GLY A 161 -3.53 0.94 16.09
CA GLY A 161 -3.05 -0.42 16.26
C GLY A 161 -4.15 -1.49 16.19
N GLY A 162 -5.19 -1.24 15.39
CA GLY A 162 -6.37 -2.10 15.27
C GLY A 162 -7.46 -1.87 16.32
N ALA A 163 -7.25 -1.00 17.30
CA ALA A 163 -8.22 -0.70 18.35
C ALA A 163 -8.98 0.62 18.08
N PRO A 164 -10.32 0.65 18.27
CA PRO A 164 -11.19 -0.49 18.57
C PRO A 164 -11.37 -1.43 17.36
N HIS A 165 -11.56 -2.72 17.64
CA HIS A 165 -11.51 -3.78 16.62
C HIS A 165 -12.54 -3.65 15.49
N HIS A 166 -13.71 -3.03 15.76
CA HIS A 166 -14.73 -2.84 14.73
C HIS A 166 -14.22 -1.99 13.55
N TRP A 167 -13.36 -1.00 13.80
CA TRP A 167 -12.77 -0.19 12.73
C TRP A 167 -11.81 -1.00 11.87
N GLU A 168 -10.98 -1.85 12.47
CA GLU A 168 -10.11 -2.76 11.72
C GLU A 168 -10.91 -3.74 10.86
N GLN A 169 -12.01 -4.28 11.40
CA GLN A 169 -12.93 -5.13 10.65
C GLN A 169 -13.55 -4.38 9.47
N LEU A 170 -14.05 -3.16 9.68
CA LEU A 170 -14.60 -2.33 8.62
C LEU A 170 -13.55 -2.08 7.53
N LEU A 171 -12.38 -1.57 7.91
CA LEU A 171 -11.25 -1.28 7.01
C LEU A 171 -10.90 -2.49 6.15
N THR A 172 -10.72 -3.65 6.77
CA THR A 172 -10.35 -4.90 6.09
C THR A 172 -11.50 -5.59 5.35
N SER A 173 -12.71 -5.02 5.37
CA SER A 173 -13.90 -5.56 4.69
C SER A 173 -14.29 -4.81 3.40
N GLY A 174 -13.39 -3.97 2.89
CA GLY A 174 -13.53 -3.24 1.63
C GLY A 174 -13.25 -1.73 1.74
N ALA A 175 -13.18 -1.19 2.96
CA ALA A 175 -13.00 0.25 3.16
C ALA A 175 -11.61 0.72 2.68
N ILE A 176 -10.58 -0.09 2.91
CA ILE A 176 -9.21 0.20 2.46
C ILE A 176 -9.19 0.42 0.95
N GLU A 177 -9.74 -0.51 0.18
CA GLU A 177 -9.66 -0.47 -1.27
C GLU A 177 -10.50 0.67 -1.85
N ILE A 178 -11.64 0.98 -1.23
CA ILE A 178 -12.44 2.15 -1.63
C ILE A 178 -11.67 3.44 -1.33
N LEU A 179 -11.07 3.59 -0.16
CA LEU A 179 -10.30 4.80 0.21
C LEU A 179 -9.05 4.97 -0.65
N GLU A 180 -8.33 3.89 -0.94
CA GLU A 180 -7.17 3.92 -1.84
C GLU A 180 -7.59 4.33 -3.26
N PHE A 181 -8.78 3.90 -3.71
CA PHE A 181 -9.37 4.41 -4.96
C PHE A 181 -9.69 5.91 -4.89
N LEU A 182 -10.33 6.38 -3.81
CA LEU A 182 -10.67 7.81 -3.66
C LEU A 182 -9.44 8.71 -3.71
N LEU A 183 -8.31 8.23 -3.21
CA LEU A 183 -7.05 8.98 -3.11
C LEU A 183 -6.05 8.60 -4.20
N THR A 184 -6.49 7.92 -5.25
CA THR A 184 -5.64 7.60 -6.39
C THR A 184 -5.22 8.89 -7.09
N ALA A 185 -3.90 9.08 -7.25
CA ALA A 185 -3.35 10.23 -7.96
C ALA A 185 -3.74 10.22 -9.45
N ASP A 186 -3.78 11.41 -10.05
CA ASP A 186 -4.05 11.63 -11.47
C ASP A 186 -2.84 11.37 -12.38
N HIS A 187 -1.68 11.12 -11.77
CA HIS A 187 -0.42 10.74 -12.39
C HIS A 187 -0.01 9.29 -12.06
N GLY A 188 0.89 8.71 -12.85
CA GLY A 188 1.39 7.35 -12.61
C GLY A 188 2.22 7.23 -11.33
N SER A 189 2.44 5.99 -10.87
CA SER A 189 3.31 5.74 -9.73
C SER A 189 4.77 6.04 -10.06
N THR A 190 5.57 6.47 -9.08
CA THR A 190 7.02 6.57 -9.27
C THR A 190 7.64 5.17 -9.45
N LEU A 191 8.38 4.96 -10.53
CA LEU A 191 9.05 3.71 -10.86
C LEU A 191 10.47 3.62 -10.31
N SER A 192 11.23 4.72 -10.41
CA SER A 192 12.63 4.82 -9.96
C SER A 192 13.03 6.29 -9.75
N LEU A 193 14.26 6.50 -9.28
CA LEU A 193 14.92 7.81 -9.28
C LEU A 193 16.04 7.83 -10.31
N GLN A 194 16.23 8.97 -10.97
CA GLN A 194 17.35 9.20 -11.89
C GLN A 194 18.08 10.49 -11.51
N LYS A 195 19.41 10.45 -11.55
CA LYS A 195 20.26 11.62 -11.40
C LYS A 195 20.66 12.13 -12.79
N ASN A 196 20.35 13.40 -13.06
CA ASN A 196 20.72 14.08 -14.29
C ASN A 196 22.20 14.48 -14.30
N GLU A 197 22.70 14.89 -15.46
CA GLU A 197 24.09 15.36 -15.64
C GLU A 197 24.42 16.58 -14.78
N ASP A 198 23.43 17.45 -14.54
CA ASP A 198 23.54 18.62 -13.66
C ASP A 198 23.52 18.28 -12.16
N GLY A 199 23.38 17.00 -11.81
CA GLY A 199 23.33 16.50 -10.46
C GLY A 199 21.95 16.52 -9.79
N THR A 200 20.91 17.03 -10.45
CA THR A 200 19.54 17.01 -9.93
C THR A 200 18.94 15.61 -9.98
N ILE A 201 18.11 15.25 -8.99
CA ILE A 201 17.47 13.93 -8.92
C ILE A 201 15.98 14.09 -9.16
N HIS A 202 15.44 13.33 -10.12
CA HIS A 202 14.02 13.38 -10.48
C HIS A 202 13.38 11.99 -10.42
N PRO A 203 12.08 11.92 -10.08
CA PRO A 203 11.33 10.68 -10.12
C PRO A 203 10.99 10.31 -11.56
N ILE A 204 11.25 9.04 -11.93
CA ILE A 204 10.72 8.46 -13.17
C ILE A 204 9.31 7.96 -12.88
N MET A 205 8.34 8.49 -13.62
CA MET A 205 6.92 8.19 -13.42
C MET A 205 6.44 7.11 -14.39
N GLU A 206 5.50 6.29 -13.93
CA GLU A 206 4.78 5.35 -14.79
C GLU A 206 3.92 6.11 -15.80
N GLU A 207 3.97 5.70 -17.06
CA GLU A 207 3.05 6.22 -18.07
C GLU A 207 1.64 5.67 -17.81
N LEU A 208 0.66 6.56 -17.86
CA LEU A 208 -0.73 6.18 -17.71
C LEU A 208 -1.22 5.59 -19.03
N SER A 209 -1.63 4.33 -19.00
CA SER A 209 -2.20 3.68 -20.17
C SER A 209 -3.62 4.19 -20.46
N GLU A 210 -4.04 4.18 -21.72
CA GLU A 210 -5.42 4.54 -22.10
C GLU A 210 -6.46 3.63 -21.43
N ALA A 211 -6.10 2.38 -21.16
CA ALA A 211 -6.95 1.43 -20.44
C ALA A 211 -7.29 1.86 -19.00
N GLU A 212 -6.44 2.69 -18.38
CA GLU A 212 -6.63 3.23 -17.02
C GLU A 212 -7.46 4.52 -16.99
N ALA A 213 -7.71 5.15 -18.16
CA ALA A 213 -8.41 6.42 -18.22
C ALA A 213 -9.81 6.40 -17.57
N PRO A 214 -10.68 5.38 -17.79
CA PRO A 214 -12.00 5.33 -17.16
C PRO A 214 -11.94 5.18 -15.64
N TYR A 215 -10.95 4.43 -15.13
CA TYR A 215 -10.74 4.25 -13.70
C TYR A 215 -10.34 5.58 -13.04
N ARG A 216 -9.38 6.29 -13.65
CA ARG A 216 -8.93 7.61 -13.21
C ARG A 216 -10.05 8.64 -13.27
N GLU A 217 -10.84 8.67 -14.33
CA GLU A 217 -11.98 9.60 -14.46
C GLU A 217 -12.99 9.41 -13.32
N LYS A 218 -13.31 8.15 -12.98
CA LYS A 218 -14.13 7.87 -11.80
C LYS A 218 -13.49 8.37 -10.50
N ALA A 219 -12.18 8.17 -10.30
CA ALA A 219 -11.48 8.65 -9.11
C ALA A 219 -11.55 10.19 -8.99
N LEU A 220 -11.27 10.90 -10.08
CA LEU A 220 -11.36 12.36 -10.17
C LEU A 220 -12.77 12.88 -9.85
N ARG A 221 -13.82 12.20 -10.31
CA ARG A 221 -15.20 12.55 -9.97
C ARG A 221 -15.48 12.43 -8.48
N VAL A 222 -14.94 11.40 -7.80
CA VAL A 222 -15.11 11.29 -6.35
C VAL A 222 -14.30 12.35 -5.61
N GLN A 223 -13.07 12.62 -6.06
CA GLN A 223 -12.23 13.69 -5.50
C GLN A 223 -12.88 15.07 -5.64
N ALA A 224 -13.54 15.34 -6.77
CA ALA A 224 -14.32 16.57 -6.94
C ALA A 224 -15.45 16.69 -5.90
N GLY A 225 -16.11 15.59 -5.57
CA GLY A 225 -17.10 15.54 -4.49
C GLY A 225 -16.48 15.81 -3.10
N ALA A 226 -15.32 15.23 -2.83
CA ALA A 226 -14.59 15.47 -1.58
C ALA A 226 -14.12 16.94 -1.46
N ASN A 227 -13.57 17.51 -2.52
CA ASN A 227 -13.19 18.92 -2.58
C ASN A 227 -14.40 19.83 -2.38
N LYS A 228 -15.52 19.52 -3.04
CA LYS A 228 -16.77 20.26 -2.84
C LYS A 228 -17.24 20.24 -1.38
N PHE A 229 -17.11 19.10 -0.69
CA PHE A 229 -17.41 19.04 0.73
C PHE A 229 -16.51 19.99 1.53
N PHE A 230 -15.20 20.02 1.25
CA PHE A 230 -14.32 20.99 1.91
C PHE A 230 -14.70 22.43 1.57
N ASP A 231 -15.01 22.74 0.32
CA ASP A 231 -15.44 24.10 -0.08
C ASP A 231 -16.73 24.53 0.64
N ASP A 232 -17.71 23.62 0.76
CA ASP A 232 -19.00 23.89 1.39
C ASP A 232 -18.89 24.02 2.93
N TYR A 233 -17.91 23.38 3.57
CA TYR A 233 -17.82 23.27 5.04
C TYR A 233 -16.54 23.82 5.67
N ALA A 234 -15.54 24.29 4.90
CA ALA A 234 -14.29 24.84 5.43
C ALA A 234 -14.52 26.05 6.37
N PHE A 235 -15.63 26.77 6.19
CA PHE A 235 -16.02 27.87 7.09
C PHE A 235 -16.20 27.39 8.54
N LEU A 236 -16.47 26.11 8.80
CA LEU A 236 -16.56 25.59 10.18
C LEU A 236 -15.25 25.77 10.94
N LEU A 237 -14.10 25.75 10.26
CA LEU A 237 -12.78 26.01 10.87
C LEU A 237 -12.59 27.47 11.31
N THR A 238 -13.43 28.39 10.85
CA THR A 238 -13.43 29.79 11.30
C THR A 238 -14.39 30.02 12.48
N LEU A 239 -15.36 29.11 12.67
CA LEU A 239 -16.37 29.19 13.72
C LEU A 239 -16.04 28.34 14.96
N TYR A 240 -15.33 27.23 14.77
CA TYR A 240 -15.04 26.26 15.81
C TYR A 240 -13.54 26.00 15.90
N ASP A 241 -13.06 25.78 17.12
CA ASP A 241 -11.71 25.26 17.34
C ASP A 241 -11.58 23.89 16.65
N PRO A 242 -10.50 23.61 15.89
CA PRO A 242 -10.31 22.34 15.21
C PRO A 242 -10.49 21.12 16.12
N ALA A 243 -10.09 21.18 17.40
CA ALA A 243 -10.28 20.08 18.34
C ALA A 243 -11.76 19.75 18.59
N THR A 244 -12.66 20.72 18.41
CA THR A 244 -14.11 20.51 18.47
C THR A 244 -14.62 19.70 17.27
N LEU A 245 -13.97 19.83 16.11
CA LEU A 245 -14.33 19.14 14.88
C LEU A 245 -13.69 17.75 14.76
N ILE A 246 -12.70 17.42 15.61
CA ILE A 246 -12.07 16.09 15.64
C ILE A 246 -13.02 15.08 16.29
N THR A 247 -13.91 14.51 15.48
CA THR A 247 -14.84 13.46 15.88
C THR A 247 -14.90 12.35 14.84
N SER A 248 -14.94 11.08 15.27
CA SER A 248 -15.12 9.95 14.35
C SER A 248 -16.48 9.97 13.66
N ALA A 249 -17.46 10.76 14.11
CA ALA A 249 -18.79 10.83 13.50
C ALA A 249 -18.75 11.21 12.00
N TRP A 250 -17.73 11.94 11.57
CA TRP A 250 -17.51 12.28 10.16
C TRP A 250 -17.34 11.07 9.25
N ILE A 251 -16.94 9.91 9.78
CA ILE A 251 -16.77 8.69 8.97
C ILE A 251 -18.05 7.84 8.88
N ASN A 252 -19.10 8.15 9.63
CA ASN A 252 -20.33 7.35 9.66
C ASN A 252 -20.98 7.15 8.27
N PRO A 253 -21.06 8.16 7.38
CA PRO A 253 -21.58 7.94 6.03
C PRO A 253 -20.78 6.92 5.22
N PHE A 254 -19.46 6.90 5.43
CA PHE A 254 -18.53 5.97 4.81
C PHE A 254 -18.61 4.57 5.44
N GLU A 255 -18.76 4.47 6.76
CA GLU A 255 -19.04 3.20 7.42
C GLU A 255 -20.31 2.54 6.87
N ARG A 256 -21.38 3.33 6.71
CA ARG A 256 -22.63 2.86 6.10
C ARG A 256 -22.45 2.48 4.64
N LEU A 257 -21.64 3.21 3.86
CA LEU A 257 -21.29 2.82 2.49
C LEU A 257 -20.72 1.40 2.50
N VAL A 258 -19.66 1.19 3.27
CA VAL A 258 -18.92 -0.07 3.30
C VAL A 258 -19.76 -1.21 3.85
N SER A 259 -20.58 -0.96 4.88
CA SER A 259 -21.33 -2.03 5.56
C SER A 259 -22.70 -2.32 4.95
N ASN A 260 -23.32 -1.32 4.31
CA ASN A 260 -24.68 -1.43 3.77
C ASN A 260 -24.86 -0.52 2.53
N PRO A 261 -24.18 -0.82 1.41
CA PRO A 261 -24.25 0.01 0.20
C PRO A 261 -25.63 -0.04 -0.44
N THR A 262 -26.12 1.09 -0.94
CA THR A 262 -27.33 1.19 -1.76
C THR A 262 -27.13 0.53 -3.13
N ASP A 263 -28.21 0.26 -3.86
CA ASP A 263 -28.11 -0.36 -5.19
C ASP A 263 -27.33 0.51 -6.18
N LEU A 264 -27.49 1.85 -6.11
CA LEU A 264 -26.70 2.79 -6.90
C LEU A 264 -25.21 2.71 -6.57
N GLU A 265 -24.85 2.62 -5.29
CA GLU A 265 -23.43 2.49 -4.90
C GLU A 265 -22.83 1.16 -5.32
N LEU A 266 -23.62 0.07 -5.33
CA LEU A 266 -23.19 -1.21 -5.88
C LEU A 266 -22.90 -1.10 -7.37
N GLU A 267 -23.80 -0.47 -8.13
CA GLU A 267 -23.65 -0.25 -9.56
C GLU A 267 -22.39 0.56 -9.87
N GLU A 268 -22.15 1.63 -9.12
CA GLU A 268 -21.04 2.54 -9.39
C GLU A 268 -19.68 2.03 -8.91
N LEU A 269 -19.64 1.37 -7.74
CA LEU A 269 -18.39 1.11 -7.01
C LEU A 269 -18.00 -0.37 -6.93
N ALA A 270 -18.92 -1.33 -7.05
CA ALA A 270 -18.54 -2.75 -6.88
C ALA A 270 -17.58 -3.24 -7.98
N GLY A 271 -17.76 -2.71 -9.19
CA GLY A 271 -16.92 -3.02 -10.35
C GLY A 271 -15.56 -2.32 -10.36
N LEU A 272 -15.29 -1.42 -9.40
CA LEU A 272 -13.94 -0.86 -9.23
C LEU A 272 -12.96 -2.00 -9.00
N THR A 273 -11.77 -1.86 -9.57
CA THR A 273 -10.74 -2.89 -9.44
C THR A 273 -9.60 -2.44 -8.56
N HIS A 274 -8.94 -3.40 -7.92
CA HIS A 274 -7.79 -3.18 -7.08
C HIS A 274 -6.67 -4.15 -7.51
N SER A 275 -5.44 -3.64 -7.63
CA SER A 275 -4.26 -4.43 -7.98
C SER A 275 -3.50 -4.86 -6.73
N ASN A 276 -3.23 -6.16 -6.59
CA ASN A 276 -2.41 -6.67 -5.48
C ASN A 276 -0.90 -6.42 -5.66
N LEU A 277 -0.45 -6.03 -6.86
CA LEU A 277 0.96 -5.93 -7.22
C LEU A 277 1.35 -4.48 -7.59
N PRO A 278 2.45 -3.94 -7.02
CA PRO A 278 2.95 -2.61 -7.36
C PRO A 278 3.34 -2.50 -8.84
N GLY A 279 2.75 -1.54 -9.55
CA GLY A 279 3.02 -1.23 -10.96
C GLY A 279 2.85 -2.44 -11.89
N ALA A 280 1.81 -3.24 -11.64
CA ALA A 280 1.29 -4.24 -12.56
C ALA A 280 -0.22 -3.95 -12.70
N ASN A 281 -0.59 -3.14 -13.70
CA ASN A 281 -1.98 -2.83 -14.00
C ASN A 281 -2.73 -4.03 -14.61
N ASP A 282 -2.01 -5.08 -15.01
CA ASP A 282 -2.56 -6.24 -15.73
C ASP A 282 -3.34 -7.23 -14.84
N ASP A 283 -3.07 -7.27 -13.53
CA ASP A 283 -3.71 -8.21 -12.58
C ASP A 283 -4.59 -7.47 -11.55
N ARG A 284 -5.74 -7.01 -12.03
CA ARG A 284 -6.73 -6.26 -11.26
C ARG A 284 -7.98 -7.08 -10.99
N GLN A 285 -8.45 -7.09 -9.74
CA GLN A 285 -9.66 -7.80 -9.33
C GLN A 285 -10.74 -6.81 -8.90
N PRO A 286 -12.02 -7.00 -9.29
CA PRO A 286 -13.12 -6.18 -8.80
C PRO A 286 -13.25 -6.22 -7.28
N LEU A 287 -13.72 -5.13 -6.67
CA LEU A 287 -13.98 -5.06 -5.23
C LEU A 287 -15.03 -6.09 -4.81
N ALA A 288 -16.08 -6.23 -5.61
CA ALA A 288 -17.07 -7.29 -5.51
C ALA A 288 -17.64 -7.65 -6.88
N SER A 289 -18.13 -8.87 -7.03
CA SER A 289 -18.76 -9.31 -8.28
C SER A 289 -19.82 -10.36 -8.04
N ARG A 290 -20.86 -10.32 -8.87
CA ARG A 290 -21.87 -11.37 -8.94
C ARG A 290 -21.23 -12.66 -9.47
N GLN A 291 -21.40 -13.75 -8.72
CA GLN A 291 -20.80 -15.03 -9.05
C GLN A 291 -21.70 -15.85 -9.99
N PRO A 292 -21.11 -16.71 -10.84
CA PRO A 292 -21.88 -17.67 -11.63
C PRO A 292 -22.79 -18.55 -10.78
N PHE A 293 -23.88 -19.04 -11.38
CA PHE A 293 -24.90 -19.84 -10.70
C PHE A 293 -24.30 -21.00 -9.88
N HIS A 294 -23.38 -21.77 -10.46
CA HIS A 294 -22.78 -22.95 -9.81
C HIS A 294 -21.97 -22.60 -8.55
N THR A 295 -21.34 -21.42 -8.51
CA THR A 295 -20.61 -20.91 -7.34
C THR A 295 -21.57 -20.44 -6.26
N ARG A 296 -22.63 -19.72 -6.65
CA ARG A 296 -23.67 -19.23 -5.72
C ARG A 296 -24.47 -20.37 -5.08
N TYR A 297 -24.73 -21.47 -5.80
CA TYR A 297 -25.52 -22.60 -5.29
C TYR A 297 -24.77 -23.43 -4.23
N ARG A 298 -23.43 -23.52 -4.34
CA ARG A 298 -22.61 -24.30 -3.41
C ARG A 298 -22.08 -23.42 -2.29
N LYS A 299 -22.63 -23.54 -1.08
CA LYS A 299 -22.21 -22.76 0.12
C LYS A 299 -20.68 -22.68 0.31
N ARG A 300 -19.96 -23.80 0.11
CA ARG A 300 -18.49 -23.83 0.21
C ARG A 300 -17.81 -22.98 -0.87
N HIS A 301 -18.31 -22.98 -2.10
CA HIS A 301 -17.75 -22.19 -3.19
C HIS A 301 -18.06 -20.71 -2.99
N LEU A 302 -19.30 -20.38 -2.61
CA LEU A 302 -19.71 -19.02 -2.31
C LEU A 302 -18.89 -18.43 -1.16
N LYS A 303 -18.65 -19.19 -0.08
CA LYS A 303 -17.78 -18.76 1.02
C LYS A 303 -16.36 -18.47 0.53
N ARG A 304 -15.75 -19.37 -0.26
CA ARG A 304 -14.41 -19.14 -0.83
C ARG A 304 -14.35 -17.91 -1.74
N ALA A 305 -15.40 -17.66 -2.53
CA ALA A 305 -15.50 -16.47 -3.37
C ALA A 305 -15.64 -15.20 -2.52
N ARG A 306 -16.46 -15.24 -1.46
CA ARG A 306 -16.62 -14.15 -0.49
C ARG A 306 -15.30 -13.84 0.22
N ASP A 307 -14.55 -14.87 0.62
CA ASP A 307 -13.26 -14.71 1.29
C ASP A 307 -12.23 -14.00 0.39
N LYS A 308 -12.30 -14.23 -0.93
CA LYS A 308 -11.46 -13.56 -1.94
C LYS A 308 -11.91 -12.14 -2.32
N SER A 309 -13.20 -11.83 -2.23
CA SER A 309 -13.72 -10.49 -2.53
C SER A 309 -13.16 -9.45 -1.58
N TYR A 310 -12.84 -8.24 -2.02
CA TYR A 310 -12.42 -7.18 -1.10
C TYR A 310 -13.60 -6.66 -0.28
N TRP A 311 -14.67 -6.27 -0.97
CA TRP A 311 -15.83 -5.63 -0.35
C TRP A 311 -16.92 -6.63 0.03
N LYS A 312 -16.95 -7.01 1.32
CA LYS A 312 -17.76 -8.13 1.80
C LYS A 312 -19.26 -7.87 1.73
N ALA A 313 -19.72 -6.68 2.14
CA ALA A 313 -21.14 -6.34 2.13
C ALA A 313 -21.69 -6.24 0.70
N ALA A 314 -20.92 -5.65 -0.23
CA ALA A 314 -21.29 -5.59 -1.64
C ALA A 314 -21.36 -6.98 -2.27
N PHE A 315 -20.39 -7.85 -1.97
CA PHE A 315 -20.42 -9.24 -2.40
C PHE A 315 -21.70 -9.93 -1.92
N ASP A 316 -22.04 -9.77 -0.63
CA ASP A 316 -23.22 -10.39 -0.06
C ASP A 316 -24.50 -9.89 -0.74
N LYS A 317 -24.65 -8.58 -0.97
CA LYS A 317 -25.83 -8.04 -1.67
C LYS A 317 -25.94 -8.51 -3.12
N LEU A 318 -24.85 -8.50 -3.89
CA LEU A 318 -24.85 -8.94 -5.30
C LEU A 318 -25.15 -10.44 -5.47
N ASN A 319 -24.88 -11.22 -4.43
CA ASN A 319 -25.02 -12.67 -4.44
C ASN A 319 -26.18 -13.19 -3.57
N LYS A 320 -26.99 -12.29 -2.99
CA LYS A 320 -28.29 -12.63 -2.38
C LYS A 320 -29.24 -13.17 -3.45
N GLY A 321 -30.11 -14.11 -3.07
CA GLY A 321 -31.12 -14.66 -3.98
C GLY A 321 -30.75 -16.02 -4.59
N PHE A 322 -30.34 -16.96 -3.74
CA PHE A 322 -31.04 -18.24 -3.64
C PHE A 322 -31.69 -18.31 -2.26
#